data_AF-A0A3A8E3N9-F1
#
_entry.id   AF-A0A3A8E3N9-F1
#
_cell.length_a   1.000
_cell.length_b   1.000
_cell.length_c   1.000
_cell.angle_alpha   90.00
_cell.angle_beta   90.00
_cell.angle_gamma   90.00
#
_symmetry.space_group_name_H-M   'P 1'
#
loop_
_entity.id
_entity.type
_entity.pdbx_description
1 polymer ?
#
loop_
_entity_poly.entity_id
_entity_poly.type
_entity_poly.pdbx_seq_one_letter_code
_entity_poly.pdbx_strand_id
1 'polypeptide(L)' 'VDTTAPDSSSTSITINDITSDNILNATEAADQVTISGSVSGEYKIGDSVQVNVNGTNIDTTILTGGLWSISV' A
#
# COMPACT_ATOMS: atom_id res chain seq x y z
N VAL A 1 -18.26 -25.78 8.90
CA VAL A 1 -17.08 -25.27 8.16
C VAL A 1 -17.53 -24.00 7.47
N ASP A 2 -16.79 -22.91 7.64
CA ASP A 2 -17.08 -21.65 6.94
C ASP A 2 -16.68 -21.78 5.46
N THR A 3 -17.61 -21.42 4.57
CA THR A 3 -17.46 -21.47 3.11
C THR A 3 -17.60 -20.09 2.47
N THR A 4 -17.64 -19.04 3.28
CA THR A 4 -17.89 -17.67 2.82
C THR A 4 -16.57 -17.07 2.33
N ALA A 5 -16.53 -16.61 1.08
CA ALA A 5 -15.38 -15.88 0.56
C ALA A 5 -15.31 -14.47 1.16
N PRO A 6 -14.11 -13.86 1.24
CA PRO A 6 -13.99 -12.46 1.65
C PRO A 6 -14.82 -11.54 0.75
N ASP A 7 -15.52 -10.59 1.35
CA ASP A 7 -16.34 -9.61 0.64
C ASP A 7 -15.51 -8.39 0.23
N SER A 8 -15.04 -8.43 -1.02
CA SER A 8 -14.27 -7.34 -1.64
C SER A 8 -15.07 -6.06 -1.88
N SER A 9 -16.41 -6.08 -1.76
CA SER A 9 -17.23 -4.88 -1.94
C SER A 9 -17.05 -3.85 -0.83
N SER A 10 -16.54 -4.30 0.33
CA SER A 10 -16.24 -3.45 1.50
C SER A 10 -14.77 -3.03 1.59
N THR A 11 -13.90 -3.65 0.79
CA THR A 11 -12.45 -3.49 0.92
C THR A 11 -11.98 -2.31 0.06
N SER A 12 -11.27 -1.37 0.69
CA SER A 12 -10.70 -0.21 0.01
C SER A 12 -9.24 -0.06 0.36
N ILE A 13 -8.40 0.17 -0.66
CA ILE A 13 -6.99 0.49 -0.52
C ILE A 13 -6.76 1.93 -0.97
N THR A 14 -5.97 2.66 -0.19
CA THR A 14 -5.61 4.06 -0.45
C THR A 14 -4.11 4.20 -0.55
N ILE A 15 -3.65 5.24 -1.23
CA ILE A 15 -2.26 5.67 -1.30
C ILE A 15 -2.22 7.08 -0.72
N ASN A 16 -1.32 7.32 0.23
CA ASN A 16 -1.07 8.65 0.78
C ASN A 16 -0.34 9.51 -0.24
N ASP A 17 -0.28 10.83 -0.01
CA ASP A 17 0.52 11.72 -0.84
C ASP A 17 1.97 11.22 -0.95
N ILE A 18 2.51 11.27 -2.18
CA ILE A 18 3.91 10.94 -2.45
C ILE A 18 4.74 12.16 -2.13
N THR A 19 5.65 12.05 -1.15
CA THR A 19 6.30 13.22 -0.51
C THR A 19 5.28 14.17 0.14
N SER A 20 5.70 15.34 0.63
CA SER A 20 4.84 16.25 1.40
C SER A 20 3.82 17.03 0.57
N ASP A 21 4.01 17.13 -0.74
CA ASP A 21 3.19 17.94 -1.65
C ASP A 21 2.56 17.12 -2.79
N ASN A 22 2.64 15.79 -2.70
CA ASN A 22 2.17 14.86 -3.71
C ASN A 22 2.81 15.06 -5.09
N ILE A 23 4.00 15.63 -5.12
CA ILE A 23 4.78 15.88 -6.34
C ILE A 23 6.18 15.32 -6.10
N LEU A 24 6.64 14.49 -7.03
CA LEU A 24 8.02 14.04 -7.02
C LEU A 24 8.89 14.98 -7.85
N ASN A 25 9.84 15.64 -7.20
CA ASN A 25 10.85 16.45 -7.88
C ASN A 25 12.19 15.69 -8.04
N ALA A 26 13.14 16.30 -8.76
CA ALA A 26 14.41 15.66 -9.09
C ALA A 26 15.31 15.38 -7.87
N THR A 27 15.23 16.20 -6.83
CA THR A 27 16.01 15.98 -5.59
C THR A 27 15.43 14.80 -4.83
N GLU A 28 14.12 14.76 -4.65
CA GLU A 28 13.43 13.65 -3.97
C GLU A 28 13.61 12.33 -4.73
N ALA A 29 13.55 12.36 -6.06
CA ALA A 29 13.75 11.17 -6.89
C ALA A 29 15.20 10.64 -6.87
N ALA A 30 16.17 11.43 -6.40
CA ALA A 30 17.55 11.00 -6.23
C ALA A 30 17.80 10.28 -4.88
N ASP A 31 16.85 10.39 -3.95
CA ASP A 31 16.86 9.75 -2.64
C ASP A 31 15.82 8.61 -2.58
N GLN A 32 15.78 7.92 -1.44
CA GLN A 32 14.77 6.89 -1.19
C GLN A 32 13.40 7.53 -0.96
N VAL A 33 12.39 7.09 -1.71
CA VAL A 33 11.02 7.59 -1.61
C VAL A 33 10.14 6.56 -0.91
N THR A 34 9.40 7.00 0.11
CA THR A 34 8.42 6.15 0.78
C THR A 34 7.07 6.26 0.10
N ILE A 35 6.52 5.13 -0.33
CA ILE A 35 5.13 5.01 -0.76
C ILE A 35 4.37 4.31 0.36
N SER A 36 3.24 4.86 0.76
CA SER A 36 2.46 4.35 1.89
C SER A 36 0.97 4.50 1.65
N GLY A 37 0.18 3.82 2.47
CA GLY A 37 -1.26 3.93 2.42
C GLY A 37 -1.95 3.12 3.51
N SER A 38 -3.25 2.96 3.35
CA SER A 38 -4.05 2.15 4.26
C SER A 38 -5.07 1.28 3.53
N VAL A 39 -5.45 0.18 4.17
CA VAL A 39 -6.55 -0.72 3.80
C VAL A 39 -7.64 -0.62 4.86
N SER A 40 -8.88 -0.58 4.39
CA SER A 40 -10.09 -0.59 5.22
C SER A 40 -11.08 -1.63 4.70
N GLY A 41 -12.06 -2.02 5.52
CA GLY A 41 -12.99 -3.11 5.20
C GLY A 41 -12.51 -4.45 5.72
N GLU A 42 -12.78 -5.52 4.99
CA GLU A 42 -12.29 -6.86 5.31
C GLU A 42 -10.82 -7.02 4.91
N TYR A 43 -9.93 -7.09 5.90
CA TYR A 43 -8.52 -7.44 5.72
C TYR A 43 -7.97 -8.14 6.96
N LYS A 44 -6.81 -8.77 6.81
CA LYS A 44 -6.03 -9.32 7.92
C LYS A 44 -4.63 -8.72 7.91
N ILE A 45 -4.10 -8.52 9.11
CA ILE A 45 -2.67 -8.22 9.27
C ILE A 45 -1.89 -9.38 8.66
N GLY A 46 -0.91 -9.06 7.82
CA GLY A 46 -0.13 -10.03 7.06
C GLY A 46 -0.66 -10.32 5.66
N ASP A 47 -1.84 -9.80 5.26
CA ASP A 47 -2.27 -9.88 3.86
C ASP A 47 -1.25 -9.15 2.97
N SER A 48 -0.99 -9.72 1.78
CA SER A 48 0.02 -9.22 0.85
C SER A 48 -0.48 -7.97 0.13
N VAL A 49 0.39 -6.97 0.03
CA VAL A 49 0.22 -5.78 -0.82
C VAL A 49 1.36 -5.78 -1.82
N GLN A 50 1.02 -5.72 -3.11
CA GLN A 50 2.00 -5.58 -4.19
C GLN A 50 1.83 -4.21 -4.84
N VAL A 51 2.92 -3.47 -4.93
CA VAL A 51 2.96 -2.19 -5.63
C VAL A 51 3.85 -2.34 -6.86
N ASN A 52 3.33 -1.99 -8.03
CA ASN A 52 4.14 -1.90 -9.24
C ASN A 52 4.56 -0.44 -9.45
N VAL A 53 5.87 -0.18 -9.44
CA VAL A 53 6.44 1.13 -9.72
C VAL A 53 7.32 0.99 -10.95
N ASN A 54 6.90 1.61 -12.06
CA ASN A 54 7.63 1.60 -13.33
C ASN A 54 8.05 0.17 -13.78
N GLY A 55 7.16 -0.82 -13.62
CA GLY A 55 7.43 -2.21 -13.99
C GLY A 55 8.12 -3.06 -12.92
N THR A 56 8.55 -2.48 -11.80
CA THR A 56 9.12 -3.21 -10.66
C THR A 56 8.04 -3.52 -9.64
N ASN A 57 7.81 -4.80 -9.35
CA ASN A 57 6.93 -5.23 -8.27
C ASN A 57 7.67 -5.21 -6.94
N ILE A 58 7.09 -4.56 -5.95
CA ILE A 58 7.60 -4.52 -4.58
C ILE A 58 6.46 -4.98 -3.67
N ASP A 59 6.73 -6.06 -2.95
CA ASP A 59 5.77 -6.67 -2.05
C ASP A 59 5.98 -6.16 -0.61
N THR A 60 4.88 -5.96 0.09
CA THR A 60 4.81 -5.66 1.51
C THR A 60 3.59 -6.36 2.11
N THR A 61 3.35 -6.16 3.39
CA THR A 61 2.20 -6.74 4.09
C THR A 61 1.43 -5.68 4.84
N ILE A 62 0.12 -5.88 5.00
CA ILE A 62 -0.71 -5.03 5.85
C ILE A 62 -0.28 -5.19 7.31
N LEU A 63 0.00 -4.07 7.96
CA LEU A 63 0.36 -3.95 9.37
C LEU A 63 -0.87 -3.61 10.23
N THR A 64 -0.64 -3.48 11.54
CA THR A 64 -1.69 -3.04 12.48
C THR A 64 -2.28 -1.70 12.05
N GLY A 65 -3.62 -1.60 12.12
CA GLY A 65 -4.35 -0.39 11.69
C GLY A 65 -4.58 -0.30 10.18
N GLY A 66 -4.29 -1.35 9.42
CA GLY A 66 -4.50 -1.38 7.97
C GLY A 66 -3.38 -0.71 7.19
N LEU A 67 -2.28 -0.33 7.85
CA LEU A 67 -1.20 0.43 7.24
C LEU A 67 -0.30 -0.45 6.37
N TRP A 68 0.23 0.10 5.30
CA TRP A 68 1.27 -0.53 4.50
C TRP A 68 2.25 0.53 4.00
N SER A 69 3.48 0.10 3.70
CA SER A 69 4.49 0.96 3.11
C SER A 69 5.55 0.15 2.37
N ILE A 70 6.11 0.75 1.32
CA ILE A 70 7.30 0.32 0.62
C ILE A 70 8.29 1.48 0.49
N SER A 71 9.53 1.15 0.21
CA SER A 71 10.59 2.10 -0.11
C SER A 71 11.08 1.84 -1.53
N VAL A 72 11.20 2.89 -2.33
CA VAL A 72 11.66 2.85 -3.73
C VAL A 72 12.88 3.71 -3.95
#